data_AF-A0A3N4UX77-F1
#
_entry.id   AF-A0A3N4UX77-F1
#
_cell.length_a   1.000
_cell.length_b   1.000
_cell.length_c   1.000
_cell.angle_alpha   90.00
_cell.angle_beta   90.00
_cell.angle_gamma   90.00
#
_symmetry.space_group_name_H-M   'P 1'
#
loop_
_entity.id
_entity.type
_entity.pdbx_description
1 polymer ?
#
loop_
_entity_poly.entity_id
_entity_poly.type
_entity_poly.pdbx_seq_one_letter_code
_entity_poly.pdbx_strand_id
1 'polypeptide(L)' 'MKSRGRPKVDTHPVMVRMPAELIEQLDEIRRTEADLPSRPELIRRIVEDWMLDRQK' A
#
# COMPACT_ATOMS: atom_id res chain seq x y z
N MET A 1 -23.63 20.45 14.58
CA MET A 1 -22.40 19.72 15.00
C MET A 1 -21.34 19.95 13.95
N LYS A 2 -20.18 20.53 14.30
CA LYS A 2 -19.07 20.74 13.35
C LYS A 2 -18.51 19.35 13.03
N SER A 3 -18.73 18.85 11.82
CA SER A 3 -18.12 17.58 11.41
C SER A 3 -16.60 17.77 11.52
N ARG A 4 -15.96 16.95 12.35
CA ARG A 4 -14.49 16.87 12.40
C ARG A 4 -14.05 16.20 11.10
N GLY A 5 -14.09 16.95 10.00
CA GLY A 5 -13.56 16.51 8.72
C GLY A 5 -12.12 16.07 8.93
N ARG A 6 -11.74 14.94 8.32
CA ARG A 6 -10.37 14.44 8.36
C ARG A 6 -9.43 15.56 7.87
N PRO A 7 -8.30 15.82 8.55
CA PRO A 7 -7.29 16.77 8.08
C PRO A 7 -6.99 16.53 6.59
N LYS A 8 -6.78 17.60 5.81
CA LYS A 8 -6.31 17.45 4.44
C LYS A 8 -4.93 16.80 4.48
N VAL A 9 -4.86 15.57 3.99
CA VAL A 9 -3.61 14.84 3.75
C VAL A 9 -3.42 14.79 2.24
N ASP A 10 -2.20 14.98 1.76
CA ASP A 10 -1.85 14.91 0.34
C ASP A 10 -1.70 13.46 -0.14
N THR A 11 -2.72 12.64 0.17
CA THR A 11 -2.76 11.23 -0.17
C THR A 11 -4.18 10.88 -0.55
N HIS A 12 -4.34 10.12 -1.63
CA HIS A 12 -5.65 9.70 -2.12
C HIS A 12 -5.77 8.17 -1.99
N PRO A 13 -6.94 7.64 -1.57
CA PRO A 13 -7.17 6.21 -1.56
C PRO A 13 -7.24 5.68 -2.99
N VAL A 14 -6.62 4.51 -3.22
CA VAL A 14 -6.64 3.82 -4.51
C VAL A 14 -7.37 2.49 -4.33
N MET A 15 -8.51 2.32 -5.00
CA MET A 15 -9.33 1.12 -4.93
C MET A 15 -9.04 0.23 -6.14
N VAL A 16 -8.44 -0.93 -5.92
CA VAL A 16 -8.07 -1.88 -6.98
C VAL A 16 -8.65 -3.25 -6.64
N ARG A 17 -9.33 -3.87 -7.62
CA ARG A 17 -9.72 -5.27 -7.52
C ARG A 17 -8.53 -6.12 -7.92
N MET A 18 -8.13 -7.04 -7.05
CA MET A 18 -6.99 -7.93 -7.27
C MET A 18 -7.44 -9.39 -7.16
N PRO A 19 -6.80 -10.31 -7.90
CA PRO A 19 -6.98 -11.75 -7.70
C PRO A 19 -6.67 -12.14 -6.24
N ALA A 20 -7.42 -13.12 -5.71
CA ALA A 20 -7.23 -13.60 -4.34
C ALA A 20 -5.80 -14.15 -4.11
N GLU A 21 -5.29 -14.92 -5.06
CA GLU A 21 -3.94 -15.49 -5.02
C GLU A 21 -2.85 -14.40 -4.89
N LEU A 22 -3.03 -13.24 -5.55
CA LEU A 22 -2.09 -12.14 -5.46
C LEU A 22 -2.13 -11.47 -4.07
N ILE A 23 -3.31 -11.41 -3.45
CA ILE A 23 -3.46 -10.90 -2.08
C ILE A 23 -2.76 -11.83 -1.09
N GLU A 24 -2.91 -13.15 -1.26
CA GLU A 24 -2.25 -14.15 -0.42
C GLU A 24 -0.72 -14.04 -0.54
N GLN A 25 -0.19 -13.92 -1.76
CA GLN A 25 1.25 -13.71 -1.97
C GLN A 25 1.77 -12.45 -1.27
N LEU A 26 1.03 -11.34 -1.35
CA LEU A 26 1.39 -10.11 -0.62
C LEU A 26 1.37 -10.30 0.89
N ASP A 27 0.43 -11.10 1.41
CA ASP A 27 0.36 -11.38 2.84
C ASP A 27 1.50 -12.26 3.35
N GLU A 28 1.98 -13.19 2.54
CA GLU A 28 3.18 -13.96 2.87
C GLU A 28 4.44 -13.08 2.88
N ILE A 29 4.61 -12.20 1.89
CA ILE A 29 5.71 -11.21 1.88
C ILE A 29 5.62 -10.30 3.12
N ARG A 30 4.41 -9.85 3.47
CA ARG A 30 4.19 -9.02 4.65
C ARG A 30 4.65 -9.70 5.95
N ARG A 31 4.59 -11.03 6.03
CA ARG A 31 5.03 -11.81 7.21
C ARG A 31 6.55 -11.94 7.31
N THR A 32 7.28 -11.79 6.20
CA THR A 32 8.75 -11.88 6.21
C THR A 32 9.40 -10.56 6.61
N GLU A 33 8.67 -9.44 6.51
CA GLU A 33 9.15 -8.12 6.90
C GLU A 33 9.17 -7.93 8.43
N ALA A 34 10.26 -7.39 8.96
CA ALA A 34 10.46 -7.23 10.40
C ALA A 34 9.48 -6.23 11.05
N ASP A 35 8.99 -5.24 10.30
CA ASP A 35 8.07 -4.21 10.76
C ASP A 35 6.58 -4.55 10.49
N LEU A 36 6.31 -5.71 9.87
CA LEU A 36 4.97 -6.20 9.53
C LEU A 36 4.08 -5.10 8.94
N PRO A 37 4.46 -4.50 7.79
CA PRO A 37 3.81 -3.31 7.26
C PRO A 37 2.32 -3.60 6.99
N SER A 38 1.50 -2.56 7.01
CA SER A 38 0.10 -2.71 6.56
C SER A 38 0.08 -3.09 5.08
N ARG A 39 -0.96 -3.81 4.62
CA ARG A 39 -1.08 -4.15 3.18
C ARG A 39 -1.00 -2.91 2.27
N PRO A 40 -1.66 -1.77 2.57
CA PRO A 40 -1.48 -0.54 1.80
C PRO A 40 -0.04 -0.02 1.81
N GLU A 41 0.69 -0.18 2.91
CA GLU A 41 2.08 0.27 3.02
C GLU A 41 3.03 -0.59 2.19
N LEU A 42 2.89 -1.91 2.25
CA LEU A 42 3.66 -2.82 1.42
C LEU A 42 3.44 -2.53 -0.07
N ILE A 43 2.19 -2.29 -0.48
CA ILE A 43 1.86 -1.92 -1.86
C ILE A 43 2.53 -0.60 -2.25
N ARG A 44 2.59 0.40 -1.36
CA ARG A 44 3.31 1.66 -1.65
C ARG A 44 4.79 1.41 -1.93
N ARG A 45 5.47 0.68 -1.04
CA ARG A 45 6.90 0.34 -1.20
C ARG A 45 7.18 -0.34 -2.55
N ILE A 46 6.38 -1.36 -2.89
CA ILE A 46 6.53 -2.09 -4.16
C ILE A 46 6.36 -1.15 -5.37
N VAL A 47 5.36 -0.26 -5.34
CA VAL A 47 5.12 0.68 -6.44
C VAL A 47 6.22 1.73 -6.53
N GLU A 48 6.71 2.25 -5.41
CA GLU A 48 7.83 3.20 -5.35
C GLU A 48 9.11 2.57 -5.90
N ASP A 49 9.46 1.37 -5.45
CA ASP A 49 10.62 0.62 -5.93
C ASP A 49 10.53 0.34 -7.43
N TRP A 50 9.37 -0.08 -7.93
CA TRP A 50 9.13 -0.31 -9.35
C TRP A 50 9.27 0.97 -10.18
N MET A 51 8.81 2.12 -9.66
CA MET A 51 8.96 3.41 -10.33
C MET A 51 10.41 3.90 -10.35
N LEU A 52 11.17 3.64 -9.28
CA LEU A 52 12.59 3.99 -9.19
C LEU A 52 13.44 3.17 -10.15
N ASP A 53 13.15 1.88 -10.29
CA ASP A 53 13.86 0.98 -11.21
C ASP A 53 13.73 1.43 -12.68
N ARG A 54 12.55 1.93 -13.06
CA ARG A 54 12.23 2.32 -14.45
C ARG A 54 12.64 3.74 -14.83
N GLN A 55 13.06 4.54 -13.87
CA GLN A 55 13.60 5.89 -14.09
C GLN A 55 15.13 5.90 -14.23
N LYS A 56 15.77 4.74 -14.10
CA LYS A 56 17.19 4.53 -14.44
C LYS A 56 17.36 4.24 -15.94
#